data_AF-A0A812I1T9-F1
#
_entry.id   AF-A0A812I1T9-F1
#
_cell.length_a   1.000
_cell.length_b   1.000
_cell.length_c   1.000
_cell.angle_alpha   90.00
_cell.angle_beta   90.00
_cell.angle_gamma   90.00
#
_symmetry.space_group_name_H-M   'P 1'
#
loop_
_entity.id
_entity.type
_entity.pdbx_description
1 polymer ?
#
loop_
_entity_poly.entity_id
_entity_poly.type
_entity_poly.pdbx_seq_one_letter_code
_entity_poly.pdbx_strand_id
1 'polypeptide(L)'
;HIKPKDGSSGGWQSESSAPRKAPSGPLSGLQKHLQGLEGRQYPSYKDLCGGAWEIEQRSMSVYFDRVQGDAYAPPSWIRTRVPMAAAKFPPEFVTESKIRNTALCDFVTRVLSDRLRGGCGTDWTKVVQGSGWSGSKGGDLQIDTPGQYVLERSSVVAKADFIEAIL
;
A
#
# COMPACT_ATOMS: atom_id res chain seq x y z
N HIS A 1 54.91 38.14 -19.89
CA HIS A 1 54.07 37.32 -20.79
C HIS A 1 53.52 36.16 -19.97
N ILE A 2 52.33 36.31 -19.39
CA ILE A 2 51.66 35.30 -18.56
C ILE A 2 50.34 34.98 -19.27
N LYS A 3 50.17 33.74 -19.73
CA LYS A 3 48.90 33.23 -20.28
C LYS A 3 48.03 32.72 -19.12
N PRO A 4 46.75 33.10 -19.02
CA PRO A 4 45.84 32.48 -18.06
C PRO A 4 45.39 31.10 -18.54
N LYS A 5 45.14 30.23 -17.56
CA LYS A 5 44.76 28.83 -17.68
C LYS A 5 43.23 28.77 -17.76
N ASP A 6 42.69 28.32 -18.89
CA ASP A 6 41.24 28.17 -19.07
C ASP A 6 40.69 27.13 -18.09
N GLY A 7 39.80 27.58 -17.21
CA GLY A 7 39.06 26.74 -16.28
C GLY A 7 38.00 25.95 -17.03
N SER A 8 38.22 24.64 -17.14
CA SER A 8 37.19 23.71 -17.58
C SER A 8 36.19 23.50 -16.44
N SER A 9 35.05 24.20 -16.51
CA SER A 9 33.89 23.98 -15.67
C SER A 9 33.19 22.70 -16.12
N GLY A 10 33.51 21.58 -15.45
CA GLY A 10 32.75 20.35 -15.53
C GLY A 10 31.34 20.58 -14.98
N GLY A 11 30.40 20.88 -15.87
CA GLY A 11 28.98 20.96 -15.55
C GLY A 11 28.47 19.59 -15.14
N TRP A 12 28.09 19.45 -13.88
CA TRP A 12 27.27 18.34 -13.40
C TRP A 12 25.93 18.43 -14.11
N GLN A 13 25.77 17.68 -15.20
CA GLN A 13 24.48 17.48 -15.83
C GLN A 13 23.64 16.66 -14.84
N SER A 14 22.76 17.34 -14.11
CA SER A 14 21.66 16.68 -13.42
C SER A 14 20.78 16.08 -14.52
N GLU A 15 20.91 14.77 -14.75
CA GLU A 15 19.90 14.01 -15.49
C GLU A 15 18.59 14.14 -14.71
N SER A 16 17.77 15.10 -15.13
CA SER A 16 16.39 15.23 -14.74
C SER A 16 15.64 14.02 -15.32
N SER A 17 15.73 12.88 -14.63
CA SER A 17 14.89 11.74 -14.92
C SER A 17 13.44 12.18 -14.74
N ALA A 18 12.71 12.33 -15.84
CA ALA A 18 11.27 12.53 -15.82
C ALA A 18 10.65 11.48 -14.87
N PRO A 19 9.63 11.85 -14.06
CA PRO A 19 9.03 10.88 -13.14
C PRO A 19 8.54 9.69 -13.97
N ARG A 20 9.15 8.52 -13.77
CA ARG A 20 8.69 7.29 -14.41
C ARG A 20 7.22 7.14 -14.04
N LYS A 21 6.34 7.09 -15.04
CA LYS A 21 4.91 6.87 -14.81
C LYS A 21 4.77 5.59 -13.98
N ALA A 22 4.24 5.73 -12.78
CA ALA A 22 4.13 4.61 -11.87
C ALA A 22 3.26 3.51 -12.50
N PRO A 23 3.59 2.22 -12.28
CA PRO A 23 2.93 1.13 -12.99
C PRO A 23 1.47 1.02 -12.54
N SER A 24 0.54 0.94 -13.50
CA SER A 24 -0.87 0.71 -13.21
C SER A 24 -1.50 -0.27 -14.18
N GLY A 25 -2.52 -0.99 -13.71
CA GLY A 25 -3.20 -1.99 -14.52
C GLY A 25 -3.99 -3.01 -13.70
N PRO A 26 -4.48 -4.08 -14.34
CA PRO A 26 -5.21 -5.12 -13.63
C PRO A 26 -4.28 -5.97 -12.74
N LEU A 27 -4.87 -6.73 -11.80
CA LEU A 27 -4.16 -7.68 -10.93
C LEU A 27 -3.23 -8.64 -11.70
N SER A 28 -3.62 -9.07 -12.89
CA SER A 28 -2.79 -9.93 -13.75
C SER A 28 -1.49 -9.24 -14.21
N GLY A 29 -1.52 -7.91 -14.38
CA GLY A 29 -0.34 -7.09 -14.64
C GLY A 29 0.59 -7.02 -13.42
N LEU A 30 0.01 -6.83 -12.22
CA LEU A 30 0.77 -6.83 -10.97
C LEU A 30 1.48 -8.17 -10.76
N GLN A 31 0.78 -9.28 -10.96
CA GLN A 31 1.35 -10.63 -10.81
C GLN A 31 2.55 -10.84 -11.73
N LYS A 32 2.42 -10.48 -13.02
CA LYS A 32 3.54 -10.58 -13.98
C LYS A 32 4.70 -9.68 -13.58
N HIS A 33 4.41 -8.47 -13.10
CA HIS A 33 5.43 -7.53 -12.65
C HIS A 33 6.20 -8.08 -11.45
N LEU A 34 5.50 -8.62 -10.45
CA LEU A 34 6.11 -9.24 -9.27
C LEU A 34 6.96 -10.47 -9.64
N GLN A 35 6.47 -11.33 -10.54
CA GLN A 35 7.25 -12.47 -11.04
C GLN A 35 8.53 -12.01 -11.75
N GLY A 36 8.49 -10.89 -12.49
CA GLY A 36 9.67 -10.33 -13.14
C GLY A 36 10.70 -9.71 -12.18
N LEU A 37 10.28 -9.36 -10.96
CA LEU A 37 11.15 -8.84 -9.89
C LEU A 37 11.74 -9.95 -9.00
N GLU A 38 11.24 -11.17 -9.12
CA GLU A 38 11.73 -12.31 -8.35
C GLU A 38 13.23 -12.54 -8.61
N GLY A 39 14.02 -12.65 -7.54
CA GLY A 39 15.48 -12.80 -7.61
C GLY A 39 16.27 -11.54 -7.97
N ARG A 40 15.64 -10.39 -8.21
CA ARG A 40 16.34 -9.11 -8.44
C ARG A 40 16.84 -8.49 -7.14
N GLN A 41 17.77 -7.55 -7.27
CA GLN A 41 18.27 -6.76 -6.14
C GLN A 41 17.15 -5.92 -5.52
N TYR A 42 17.18 -5.78 -4.20
CA TYR A 42 16.14 -5.12 -3.41
C TYR A 42 15.73 -3.71 -3.92
N PRO A 43 16.66 -2.85 -4.40
CA PRO A 43 16.28 -1.54 -4.95
C PRO A 43 15.31 -1.61 -6.14
N SER A 44 15.26 -2.72 -6.89
CA SER A 44 14.34 -2.91 -8.01
C SER A 44 12.87 -2.96 -7.57
N TYR A 45 12.58 -3.28 -6.31
CA TYR A 45 11.21 -3.28 -5.79
C TYR A 45 10.62 -1.88 -5.65
N LYS A 46 11.45 -0.82 -5.62
CA LYS A 46 10.97 0.57 -5.62
C LYS A 46 10.21 0.95 -6.89
N ASP A 47 10.37 0.21 -7.98
CA ASP A 47 9.62 0.45 -9.22
C ASP A 47 8.10 0.18 -9.04
N LEU A 48 7.69 -0.54 -8.00
CA LEU A 48 6.28 -0.72 -7.63
C LEU A 48 5.68 0.53 -6.96
N CYS A 49 6.51 1.41 -6.37
CA CYS A 49 6.03 2.60 -5.66
C CYS A 49 5.23 3.54 -6.56
N GLY A 50 4.15 4.09 -6.01
CA GLY A 50 3.21 4.97 -6.71
C GLY A 50 2.28 4.23 -7.67
N GLY A 51 2.44 2.92 -7.83
CA GLY A 51 1.61 2.12 -8.73
C GLY A 51 0.21 1.89 -8.18
N ALA A 52 -0.75 1.69 -9.07
CA ALA A 52 -2.16 1.46 -8.76
C ALA A 52 -2.69 0.26 -9.53
N TRP A 53 -3.20 -0.74 -8.82
CA TRP A 53 -3.57 -2.02 -9.42
C TRP A 53 -5.02 -2.36 -9.13
N GLU A 54 -5.80 -2.63 -10.17
CA GLU A 54 -7.22 -2.92 -10.06
C GLU A 54 -7.46 -4.42 -9.82
N ILE A 55 -8.23 -4.74 -8.79
CA ILE A 55 -8.71 -6.07 -8.47
C ILE A 55 -10.20 -6.12 -8.81
N GLU A 56 -10.46 -6.32 -10.10
CA GLU A 56 -11.79 -6.26 -10.71
C GLU A 56 -12.79 -7.19 -10.01
N GLN A 57 -12.37 -8.39 -9.62
CA GLN A 57 -13.22 -9.40 -8.97
C GLN A 57 -13.73 -8.96 -7.59
N ARG A 58 -13.11 -7.95 -6.99
CA ARG A 58 -13.44 -7.43 -5.65
C ARG A 58 -13.85 -5.95 -5.69
N SER A 59 -13.90 -5.35 -6.87
CA SER A 59 -14.14 -3.91 -7.05
C SER A 59 -13.26 -3.08 -6.11
N MET A 60 -11.96 -3.35 -6.10
CA MET A 60 -11.01 -2.65 -5.24
C MET A 60 -9.72 -2.34 -5.97
N SER A 61 -9.06 -1.26 -5.58
CA SER A 61 -7.77 -0.84 -6.11
C SER A 61 -6.72 -0.94 -5.00
N VAL A 62 -5.50 -1.33 -5.36
CA VAL A 62 -4.37 -1.44 -4.44
C VAL A 62 -3.26 -0.49 -4.89
N TYR A 63 -2.80 0.33 -3.96
CA TYR A 63 -1.73 1.29 -4.17
C TYR A 63 -0.53 0.89 -3.32
N PHE A 64 0.66 1.00 -3.92
CA PHE A 64 1.93 0.81 -3.21
C PHE A 64 2.52 2.18 -2.93
N ASP A 65 2.21 2.78 -1.78
CA ASP A 65 2.66 4.14 -1.45
C ASP A 65 4.14 4.14 -1.05
N ARG A 66 4.57 3.09 -0.34
CA ARG A 66 5.96 2.89 0.04
C ARG A 66 6.32 1.43 -0.13
N VAL A 67 7.40 1.16 -0.84
CA VAL A 67 8.01 -0.18 -0.90
C VAL A 67 9.33 -0.12 -0.17
N GLN A 68 9.59 -1.13 0.66
CA GLN A 68 10.85 -1.27 1.37
C GLN A 68 12.03 -1.16 0.40
N GLY A 69 13.14 -0.58 0.88
CA GLY A 69 14.39 -0.46 0.12
C GLY A 69 15.43 -1.55 0.43
N ASP A 70 15.25 -2.25 1.55
CA ASP A 70 16.02 -3.42 1.99
C ASP A 70 15.20 -4.24 3.02
N ALA A 71 15.67 -5.44 3.38
CA ALA A 71 14.97 -6.36 4.27
C ALA A 71 14.85 -5.87 5.73
N TYR A 72 15.55 -4.81 6.11
CA TYR A 72 15.54 -4.18 7.44
C TYR A 72 14.82 -2.83 7.46
N ALA A 73 14.43 -2.30 6.30
CA ALA A 73 13.67 -1.07 6.20
C ALA A 73 12.26 -1.23 6.82
N PRO A 74 11.63 -0.15 7.30
CA PRO A 74 10.25 -0.19 7.76
C PRO A 74 9.30 -0.79 6.71
N PRO A 75 8.27 -1.56 7.11
CA PRO A 75 7.37 -2.27 6.21
C PRO A 75 6.80 -1.41 5.09
N SER A 76 6.52 -2.06 3.96
CA SER A 76 5.87 -1.40 2.83
C SER A 76 4.50 -0.89 3.24
N TRP A 77 4.11 0.30 2.77
CA TRP A 77 2.79 0.88 3.00
C TRP A 77 1.91 0.61 1.80
N ILE A 78 0.85 -0.14 2.04
CA ILE A 78 -0.10 -0.55 1.02
C ILE A 78 -1.44 0.08 1.37
N ARG A 79 -2.07 0.65 0.36
CA ARG A 79 -3.37 1.29 0.53
C ARG A 79 -4.37 0.62 -0.37
N THR A 80 -5.48 0.21 0.22
CA THR A 80 -6.56 -0.46 -0.49
C THR A 80 -7.75 0.47 -0.54
N ARG A 81 -8.36 0.64 -1.71
CA ARG A 81 -9.50 1.51 -1.90
C ARG A 81 -10.65 0.72 -2.49
N VAL A 82 -11.83 0.86 -1.89
CA VAL A 82 -13.07 0.28 -2.39
C VAL A 82 -14.02 1.45 -2.72
N PRO A 83 -14.57 1.53 -3.95
CA PRO A 83 -15.59 2.52 -4.27
C PRO A 83 -16.79 2.36 -3.34
N MET A 84 -17.38 3.48 -2.89
CA MET A 84 -18.49 3.46 -1.95
C MET A 84 -19.70 2.70 -2.49
N ALA A 85 -19.90 2.74 -3.82
CA ALA A 85 -20.92 1.95 -4.52
C ALA A 85 -20.77 0.43 -4.32
N ALA A 86 -19.54 -0.06 -4.17
CA ALA A 86 -19.24 -1.46 -3.88
C ALA A 86 -19.25 -1.74 -2.37
N ALA A 87 -18.77 -0.80 -1.55
CA ALA A 87 -18.74 -0.92 -0.09
C ALA A 87 -20.13 -0.88 0.56
N LYS A 88 -21.08 -0.17 -0.07
CA LYS A 88 -22.50 -0.08 0.32
C LYS A 88 -22.72 0.41 1.76
N PHE A 89 -21.80 1.18 2.32
CA PHE A 89 -22.05 1.84 3.58
C PHE A 89 -23.10 2.94 3.39
N PRO A 90 -24.05 3.09 4.33
CA PRO A 90 -25.04 4.15 4.25
C PRO A 90 -24.37 5.54 4.22
N PRO A 91 -24.74 6.43 3.26
CA PRO A 91 -24.12 7.76 3.13
C PRO A 91 -24.19 8.59 4.43
N GLU A 92 -25.25 8.41 5.23
CA GLU A 92 -25.46 9.08 6.51
C GLU A 92 -24.37 8.78 7.57
N PHE A 93 -23.66 7.66 7.42
CA PHE A 93 -22.53 7.32 8.27
C PHE A 93 -21.24 7.99 7.81
N VAL A 94 -21.20 8.47 6.57
CA VAL A 94 -20.01 9.03 5.95
C VAL A 94 -20.04 10.55 5.92
N THR A 95 -21.18 11.16 5.55
CA THR A 95 -21.28 12.59 5.22
C THR A 95 -22.01 13.44 6.26
N GLU A 96 -22.95 12.87 7.01
CA GLU A 96 -23.85 13.66 7.88
C GLU A 96 -23.27 13.96 9.26
N SER A 97 -22.42 13.10 9.80
CA SER A 97 -21.87 13.26 11.14
C SER A 97 -20.45 12.78 11.22
N LYS A 98 -19.56 13.68 11.68
CA LYS A 98 -18.16 13.35 11.95
C LYS A 98 -18.04 12.20 12.96
N ILE A 99 -18.88 12.16 13.99
CA ILE A 99 -18.87 11.09 15.00
C ILE A 99 -19.24 9.74 14.37
N ARG A 100 -20.25 9.71 13.50
CA ARG A 100 -20.64 8.48 12.78
C ARG A 100 -19.53 8.01 11.84
N ASN A 101 -18.88 8.94 11.14
CA ASN A 101 -17.76 8.63 10.26
C ASN A 101 -16.58 8.03 11.05
N THR A 102 -16.23 8.62 12.19
CA THR A 102 -15.19 8.09 13.08
C THR A 102 -15.55 6.69 13.59
N ALA A 103 -16.79 6.47 14.01
CA ALA A 103 -17.26 5.15 14.46
C ALA A 103 -17.23 4.11 13.33
N LEU A 104 -17.61 4.48 12.10
CA LEU A 104 -17.52 3.62 10.93
C LEU A 104 -16.07 3.23 10.63
N CYS A 105 -15.16 4.20 10.61
CA CYS A 105 -13.74 3.95 10.35
C CYS A 105 -13.12 3.04 11.43
N ASP A 106 -13.45 3.26 12.72
CA ASP A 106 -13.00 2.41 13.82
C ASP A 106 -13.56 0.99 13.72
N PHE A 107 -14.85 0.84 13.39
CA PHE A 107 -15.48 -0.46 13.16
C PHE A 107 -14.79 -1.24 12.04
N VAL A 108 -14.56 -0.61 10.88
CA VAL A 108 -13.89 -1.26 9.75
C VAL A 108 -12.44 -1.62 10.13
N THR A 109 -11.73 -0.74 10.84
CA THR A 109 -10.36 -1.02 11.32
C THR A 109 -10.34 -2.25 12.24
N ARG A 110 -11.29 -2.38 13.17
CA ARG A 110 -11.41 -3.56 14.06
C ARG A 110 -11.65 -4.84 13.27
N VAL A 111 -12.62 -4.82 12.37
CA VAL A 111 -12.95 -5.99 11.54
C VAL A 111 -11.76 -6.41 10.68
N LEU A 112 -11.00 -5.47 10.12
CA LEU A 112 -9.78 -5.76 9.38
C LEU A 112 -8.69 -6.33 10.30
N SER A 113 -8.43 -5.71 11.44
CA SER A 113 -7.43 -6.17 12.41
C SER A 113 -7.73 -7.59 12.89
N ASP A 114 -8.98 -7.88 13.24
CA ASP A 114 -9.42 -9.20 13.66
C ASP A 114 -9.20 -10.23 12.56
N ARG A 115 -9.59 -9.93 11.31
CA ARG A 115 -9.39 -10.84 10.18
C ARG A 115 -7.91 -11.09 9.88
N LEU A 116 -7.06 -10.07 9.95
CA LEU A 116 -5.62 -10.20 9.73
C LEU A 116 -4.93 -11.02 10.83
N ARG A 117 -5.43 -10.96 12.06
CA ARG A 117 -4.93 -11.73 13.21
C ARG A 117 -5.51 -13.15 13.29
N GLY A 118 -6.28 -13.61 12.29
CA GLY A 118 -6.89 -14.94 12.27
C GLY A 118 -8.19 -15.06 13.10
N GLY A 119 -8.73 -13.94 13.55
CA GLY A 119 -10.09 -13.86 14.10
C GLY A 119 -11.14 -14.27 13.06
N CYS A 120 -12.27 -14.80 13.54
CA CYS A 120 -13.39 -15.30 12.72
C CYS A 120 -13.12 -16.60 11.93
N GLY A 121 -12.03 -17.32 12.20
CA GLY A 121 -11.73 -18.61 11.54
C GLY A 121 -11.19 -18.47 10.11
N THR A 122 -11.01 -17.25 9.61
CA THR A 122 -10.28 -16.96 8.36
C THR A 122 -8.83 -16.72 8.72
N ASP A 123 -8.11 -17.79 8.99
CA ASP A 123 -6.68 -17.69 9.25
C ASP A 123 -5.97 -17.46 7.91
N TRP A 124 -5.91 -16.19 7.48
CA TRP A 124 -5.28 -15.82 6.22
C TRP A 124 -3.81 -16.28 6.20
N THR A 125 -3.19 -16.37 7.38
CA THR A 125 -1.83 -16.87 7.55
C THR A 125 -1.69 -18.33 7.09
N LYS A 126 -2.75 -19.16 7.16
CA LYS A 126 -2.73 -20.53 6.62
C LYS A 126 -2.62 -20.58 5.10
N VAL A 127 -3.06 -19.54 4.39
CA VAL A 127 -2.94 -19.46 2.93
C VAL A 127 -1.50 -19.13 2.51
N VAL A 128 -0.71 -18.50 3.40
CA VAL A 128 0.67 -18.07 3.10
C VAL A 128 1.74 -18.89 3.85
N GLN A 129 1.34 -19.75 4.80
CA GLN A 129 2.25 -20.64 5.52
C GLN A 129 2.76 -21.77 4.60
N GLY A 130 3.86 -21.49 3.91
CA GLY A 130 4.84 -22.53 3.59
C GLY A 130 5.51 -22.98 4.89
N SER A 131 5.39 -24.26 5.23
CA SER A 131 5.96 -24.87 6.43
C SER A 131 7.49 -24.99 6.32
N GLY A 132 8.24 -24.08 6.95
CA GLY A 132 9.68 -24.22 7.13
C GLY A 132 10.43 -22.89 7.19
N TRP A 133 11.68 -22.90 7.64
CA TRP A 133 12.61 -21.76 7.60
C TRP A 133 12.83 -21.20 6.18
N SER A 134 12.46 -21.97 5.16
CA SER A 134 12.45 -21.62 3.73
C SER A 134 11.05 -21.42 3.13
N GLY A 135 9.99 -21.45 3.95
CA GLY A 135 8.64 -21.14 3.51
C GLY A 135 8.54 -19.66 3.14
N SER A 136 7.71 -19.35 2.14
CA SER A 136 7.48 -17.98 1.67
C SER A 136 7.26 -17.06 2.87
N LYS A 137 8.24 -16.19 3.18
CA LYS A 137 8.11 -15.06 4.12
C LYS A 137 7.17 -13.99 3.55
N GLY A 138 6.11 -14.41 2.89
CA GLY A 138 5.03 -13.56 2.43
C GLY A 138 3.95 -13.57 3.49
N GLY A 139 3.23 -12.47 3.62
CA GLY A 139 1.98 -12.44 4.36
C GLY A 139 2.03 -11.88 5.77
N ASP A 140 2.98 -10.99 6.06
CA ASP A 140 2.83 -10.08 7.19
C ASP A 140 2.10 -8.81 6.72
N LEU A 141 0.77 -8.89 6.69
CA LEU A 141 -0.10 -7.72 6.52
C LEU A 141 -0.54 -7.28 7.91
N GLN A 142 -0.20 -6.05 8.27
CA GLN A 142 -0.55 -5.47 9.54
C GLN A 142 -1.40 -4.23 9.31
N ILE A 143 -2.24 -3.90 10.29
CA ILE A 143 -2.97 -2.64 10.35
C ILE A 143 -2.79 -2.08 11.75
N ASP A 144 -2.77 -0.76 11.86
CA ASP A 144 -2.76 -0.09 13.17
C ASP A 144 -3.96 -0.59 14.00
N THR A 145 -3.64 -1.37 15.04
CA THR A 145 -4.63 -2.17 15.75
C THR A 145 -5.30 -1.32 16.82
N PRO A 146 -6.64 -1.14 16.76
CA PRO A 146 -7.32 -0.22 17.64
C PRO A 146 -7.40 -0.76 19.07
N GLY A 147 -7.14 0.10 20.05
CA GLY A 147 -7.37 -0.18 21.48
C GLY A 147 -8.85 -0.10 21.86
N GLN A 148 -9.15 0.12 23.14
CA GLN A 148 -10.54 0.23 23.62
C GLN A 148 -11.25 1.54 23.21
N TYR A 149 -10.49 2.56 22.82
CA TYR A 149 -11.03 3.88 22.45
C TYR A 149 -11.31 4.00 20.94
N VAL A 150 -12.45 4.63 20.63
CA VAL A 150 -12.84 5.04 19.27
C VAL A 150 -12.24 6.41 18.98
N LEU A 151 -11.23 6.45 18.11
CA LEU A 151 -10.48 7.67 17.78
C LEU A 151 -10.40 7.84 16.26
N GLU A 152 -10.27 9.08 15.81
CA GLU A 152 -9.89 9.38 14.42
C GLU A 152 -8.48 8.84 14.13
N ARG A 153 -8.35 8.07 13.05
CA ARG A 153 -7.09 7.44 12.62
C ARG A 153 -6.95 7.53 11.11
N SER A 154 -5.71 7.37 10.63
CA SER A 154 -5.41 7.25 9.21
C SER A 154 -5.50 5.81 8.68
N SER A 155 -5.69 4.82 9.56
CA SER A 155 -5.78 3.40 9.20
C SER A 155 -6.95 3.11 8.25
N VAL A 156 -8.08 3.78 8.44
CA VAL A 156 -9.23 3.73 7.55
C VAL A 156 -9.81 5.13 7.38
N VAL A 157 -10.10 5.50 6.14
CA VAL A 157 -10.75 6.77 5.79
C VAL A 157 -11.96 6.48 4.92
N ALA A 158 -13.15 6.89 5.38
CA ALA A 158 -14.38 6.84 4.61
C ALA A 158 -14.72 8.22 4.03
N LYS A 159 -14.86 8.30 2.71
CA LYS A 159 -15.30 9.48 1.94
C LYS A 159 -16.54 9.13 1.12
N ALA A 160 -17.21 10.14 0.57
CA ALA A 160 -18.43 9.95 -0.22
C ALA A 160 -18.23 8.95 -1.38
N ASP A 161 -17.09 9.00 -2.05
CA ASP A 161 -16.83 8.20 -3.25
C ASP A 161 -16.17 6.85 -2.96
N PHE A 162 -15.48 6.71 -1.83
CA PHE A 162 -14.70 5.52 -1.50
C PHE A 162 -14.46 5.36 0.00
N ILE A 163 -14.16 4.12 0.38
CA ILE A 163 -13.51 3.80 1.65
C ILE A 163 -12.10 3.28 1.36
N GLU A 164 -11.14 3.72 2.15
CA GLU A 164 -9.72 3.41 1.97
C GLU A 164 -9.13 2.89 3.28
N ALA A 165 -8.33 1.82 3.21
CA ALA A 165 -7.60 1.27 4.35
C ALA A 165 -6.09 1.24 4.05
N ILE A 166 -5.30 1.67 5.02
CA ILE A 166 -3.83 1.69 4.98
C ILE A 166 -3.29 0.56 5.85
N LEU A 167 -2.46 -0.28 5.25
CA LEU A 167 -1.77 -1.43 5.82
C LEU A 167 -0.26 -1.19 5.81
#